data_AF-A0A812TE65-F1
#
_entry.id   AF-A0A812TE65-F1
#
_cell.length_a   1.000
_cell.length_b   1.000
_cell.length_c   1.000
_cell.angle_alpha   90.00
_cell.angle_beta   90.00
_cell.angle_gamma   90.00
#
_symmetry.space_group_name_H-M   'P 1'
#
loop_
_entity.id
_entity.type
_entity.pdbx_description
1 polymer ?
#
loop_
_entity_poly.entity_id
_entity_poly.type
_entity_poly.pdbx_seq_one_letter_code
_entity_poly.pdbx_strand_id
1 'polypeptide(L)'
;MGTSASILAYAAALERCLGPPSRSNSEVFGDDVAYWKQFECQQWCIQLARAETTHFAESRVRDIVVTNLRHSFRHCLDPDVSVREAAQGVVVNHAYGGLGFVNELIAEAMPSQMRDLMSTGGETQRTWARMWVCMQHFEDLLRALTKPQRQEWVCLLVELLHRLQSTSAPLAWATNQKRATNQKNVIDDLKLFWRADGDPVRTCADATQQLRALTRHPNFEGVRQNLYSLLAC
;
A
#
# COMPACT_ATOMS: atom_id res chain seq x y z
N MET A 1 8.69 15.77 10.32
CA MET A 1 9.24 14.41 10.36
C MET A 1 10.53 14.36 9.54
N GLY A 2 11.64 14.86 10.09
CA GLY A 2 12.90 14.97 9.34
C GLY A 2 13.90 13.85 9.60
N THR A 3 13.71 13.07 10.65
CA THR A 3 14.65 12.05 11.12
C THR A 3 13.96 10.71 11.29
N SER A 4 14.72 9.62 11.17
CA SER A 4 14.23 8.26 11.36
C SER A 4 13.62 8.05 12.76
N ALA A 5 14.22 8.64 13.80
CA ALA A 5 13.68 8.64 15.16
C ALA A 5 12.31 9.35 15.26
N SER A 6 12.12 10.47 14.54
CA SER A 6 10.84 11.20 14.55
C SER A 6 9.70 10.41 13.90
N ILE A 7 10.00 9.57 12.91
CA ILE A 7 9.01 8.71 12.27
C ILE A 7 8.62 7.54 13.17
N LEU A 8 9.60 6.89 13.79
CA LEU A 8 9.35 5.80 14.75
C LEU A 8 8.49 6.28 15.93
N ALA A 9 8.87 7.42 16.51
CA ALA A 9 8.11 8.01 17.62
C ALA A 9 6.67 8.30 17.21
N TYR A 10 6.48 8.93 16.04
CA TYR A 10 5.15 9.27 15.54
C TYR A 10 4.28 8.04 15.26
N ALA A 11 4.83 7.02 14.58
CA ALA A 11 4.09 5.79 14.30
C ALA A 11 3.66 5.08 15.60
N ALA A 12 4.55 5.01 16.59
CA ALA A 12 4.22 4.45 17.90
C ALA A 12 3.16 5.29 18.65
N ALA A 13 3.16 6.61 18.51
CA ALA A 13 2.10 7.46 19.07
C ALA A 13 0.75 7.22 18.36
N LEU A 14 0.76 7.10 17.02
CA LEU A 14 -0.43 6.83 16.23
C LEU A 14 -1.08 5.50 16.64
N GLU A 15 -0.30 4.43 16.75
CA GLU A 15 -0.79 3.12 17.22
C GLU A 15 -1.40 3.20 18.62
N ARG A 16 -0.80 3.98 19.53
CA ARG A 16 -1.32 4.16 20.89
C ARG A 16 -2.64 4.92 20.93
N CYS A 17 -2.84 5.86 20.01
CA CYS A 17 -4.09 6.62 19.85
C CYS A 17 -5.19 5.82 19.13
N LEU A 18 -4.84 4.83 18.29
CA LEU A 18 -5.79 3.91 17.65
C LEU A 18 -6.28 2.78 18.59
N GLY A 19 -5.76 2.71 19.83
CA GLY A 19 -6.21 1.79 20.87
C GLY A 19 -7.59 2.13 21.46
N PRO A 20 -8.02 1.49 22.56
CA PRO A 20 -9.32 1.75 23.17
C PRO A 20 -9.50 3.25 23.47
N PRO A 21 -10.71 3.82 23.25
CA PRO A 21 -10.98 5.26 23.17
C PRO A 21 -10.83 6.05 24.49
N SER A 22 -10.13 5.50 25.49
CA SER A 22 -10.04 6.04 26.85
C SER A 22 -8.64 6.48 27.28
N ARG A 23 -7.62 6.42 26.42
CA ARG A 23 -6.27 6.85 26.81
C ARG A 23 -6.15 8.36 26.83
N SER A 24 -5.79 8.91 27.99
CA SER A 24 -5.52 10.34 28.15
C SER A 24 -4.25 10.77 27.40
N ASN A 25 -4.14 12.05 27.01
CA ASN A 25 -2.91 12.58 26.40
C ASN A 25 -1.68 12.37 27.29
N SER A 26 -1.85 12.49 28.62
CA SER A 26 -0.81 12.19 29.61
C SER A 26 -0.33 10.74 29.57
N GLU A 27 -1.19 9.77 29.24
CA GLU A 27 -0.78 8.37 29.11
C GLU A 27 0.06 8.10 27.86
N VAL A 28 -0.16 8.86 26.79
CA VAL A 28 0.52 8.65 25.50
C VAL A 28 1.81 9.45 25.39
N PHE A 29 1.80 10.68 25.91
CA PHE A 29 2.88 11.66 25.74
C PHE A 29 3.61 12.02 27.04
N GLY A 30 3.10 11.59 28.20
CA GLY A 30 3.65 11.99 29.50
C GLY A 30 3.59 13.52 29.67
N ASP A 31 4.66 14.09 30.22
CA ASP A 31 4.81 15.54 30.41
C ASP A 31 5.45 16.26 29.19
N ASP A 32 5.71 15.54 28.08
CA ASP A 32 6.34 16.11 26.89
C ASP A 32 5.31 16.86 26.01
N VAL A 33 4.98 18.08 26.46
CA VAL A 33 4.04 18.99 25.77
C VAL A 33 4.54 19.37 24.37
N ALA A 34 5.86 19.44 24.16
CA ALA A 34 6.43 19.79 22.86
C ALA A 34 6.17 18.66 21.86
N TYR A 35 6.41 17.41 22.27
CA TYR A 35 6.13 16.25 21.45
C TYR A 35 4.63 16.05 21.18
N TRP A 36 3.77 16.28 22.17
CA TRP A 36 2.32 16.25 21.97
C TRP A 36 1.86 17.26 20.90
N LYS A 37 2.30 18.53 20.99
CA LYS A 37 1.98 19.55 19.97
C LYS A 37 2.48 19.18 18.58
N GLN A 38 3.67 18.57 18.50
CA GLN A 38 4.20 18.09 17.23
C GLN A 38 3.34 16.95 16.67
N PHE A 39 2.88 16.02 17.50
CA PHE A 39 1.96 14.96 17.10
C PHE A 39 0.62 15.53 16.61
N GLU A 40 0.02 16.48 17.33
CA GLU A 40 -1.22 17.15 16.91
C GLU A 40 -1.07 17.84 15.56
N CYS A 41 0.03 18.55 15.34
CA CYS A 41 0.32 19.20 14.05
C CYS A 41 0.36 18.18 12.89
N GLN A 42 0.91 16.99 13.12
CA GLN A 42 0.97 15.92 12.13
C GLN A 42 -0.40 15.26 11.90
N GLN A 43 -1.22 15.10 12.95
CA GLN A 43 -2.61 14.67 12.80
C GLN A 43 -3.42 15.68 11.97
N TRP A 44 -3.23 16.97 12.22
CA TRP A 44 -3.84 18.03 11.40
C TRP A 44 -3.38 17.95 9.95
N CYS A 45 -2.11 17.64 9.67
CA CYS A 45 -1.65 17.43 8.29
C CYS A 45 -2.39 16.27 7.60
N ILE A 46 -2.64 15.16 8.29
CA ILE A 46 -3.44 14.05 7.75
C ILE A 46 -4.89 14.48 7.49
N GLN A 47 -5.50 15.20 8.42
CA GLN A 47 -6.87 15.71 8.24
C GLN A 47 -6.96 16.72 7.09
N LEU A 48 -5.94 17.55 6.89
CA LEU A 48 -5.86 18.46 5.75
C LEU A 48 -5.73 17.71 4.43
N ALA A 49 -5.07 16.55 4.43
CA ALA A 49 -4.90 15.69 3.26
C ALA A 49 -6.21 15.06 2.76
N ARG A 50 -7.28 15.08 3.56
CA ARG A 50 -8.54 14.37 3.31
C ARG A 50 -9.61 15.28 2.72
N ALA A 51 -10.30 14.79 1.70
CA ALA A 51 -11.30 15.55 0.96
C ALA A 51 -12.52 15.94 1.81
N GLU A 52 -12.93 15.06 2.72
CA GLU A 52 -14.15 15.25 3.53
C GLU A 52 -13.97 16.22 4.71
N THR A 53 -12.73 16.58 5.04
CA THR A 53 -12.39 17.25 6.31
C THR A 53 -11.71 18.60 6.14
N THR A 54 -11.27 18.97 4.93
CA THR A 54 -10.54 20.21 4.70
C THR A 54 -11.43 21.31 4.09
N HIS A 55 -11.40 22.49 4.70
CA HIS A 55 -12.07 23.70 4.18
C HIS A 55 -11.08 24.70 3.56
N PHE A 56 -9.80 24.32 3.47
CA PHE A 56 -8.74 25.18 2.95
C PHE A 56 -8.59 25.00 1.43
N ALA A 57 -8.12 26.05 0.75
CA ALA A 57 -7.81 25.99 -0.67
C ALA A 57 -6.76 24.90 -0.96
N GLU A 58 -6.98 24.11 -2.02
CA GLU A 58 -6.15 22.95 -2.36
C GLU A 58 -4.67 23.32 -2.53
N SER A 59 -4.36 24.47 -3.13
CA SER A 59 -2.97 24.95 -3.30
C SER A 59 -2.24 25.10 -1.97
N ARG A 60 -2.92 25.65 -0.95
CA ARG A 60 -2.34 25.84 0.39
C ARG A 60 -2.19 24.52 1.14
N VAL A 61 -3.16 23.62 0.97
CA VAL A 61 -3.08 22.26 1.53
C VAL A 61 -1.93 21.49 0.89
N ARG A 62 -1.73 21.62 -0.41
CA ARG A 62 -0.69 20.94 -1.18
C ARG A 62 0.71 21.25 -0.64
N ASP A 63 1.05 22.51 -0.38
CA ASP A 63 2.40 22.86 0.09
C ASP A 63 2.78 22.18 1.43
N ILE A 64 1.81 22.11 2.36
CA ILE A 64 1.97 21.49 3.69
C ILE A 64 1.95 19.95 3.56
N VAL A 65 0.88 19.48 2.91
CA VAL A 65 0.65 18.21 2.23
C VAL A 65 1.91 17.43 1.83
N VAL A 66 2.37 17.85 0.66
CA VAL A 66 3.39 17.24 -0.16
C VAL A 66 4.74 17.23 0.54
N THR A 67 5.05 18.29 1.30
CA THR A 67 6.31 18.36 2.04
C THR A 67 6.40 17.22 3.06
N ASN A 68 5.37 17.04 3.90
CA ASN A 68 5.34 15.97 4.89
C ASN A 68 5.33 14.59 4.23
N LEU A 69 4.51 14.41 3.20
CA LEU A 69 4.40 13.13 2.51
C LEU A 69 5.71 12.71 1.81
N ARG A 70 6.42 13.65 1.18
CA ARG A 70 7.76 13.41 0.59
C ARG A 70 8.79 13.00 1.64
N HIS A 71 8.74 13.60 2.82
CA HIS A 71 9.59 13.17 3.93
C HIS A 71 9.30 11.71 4.30
N SER A 72 8.03 11.35 4.48
CA SER A 72 7.65 9.95 4.76
C SER A 72 8.11 8.99 3.66
N PHE A 73 7.92 9.34 2.37
CA PHE A 73 8.38 8.50 1.26
C PHE A 73 9.89 8.24 1.25
N ARG A 74 10.71 9.24 1.59
CA ARG A 74 12.17 9.03 1.70
C ARG A 74 12.50 7.97 2.74
N HIS A 75 11.79 7.97 3.86
CA HIS A 75 11.98 6.98 4.91
C HIS A 75 11.36 5.62 4.59
N CYS A 76 10.45 5.52 3.60
CA CYS A 76 10.05 4.23 3.03
C CYS A 76 11.18 3.52 2.27
N LEU A 77 12.33 4.18 2.06
CA LEU A 77 13.54 3.58 1.49
C LEU A 77 14.68 3.47 2.52
N ASP A 78 14.40 3.73 3.81
CA ASP A 78 15.41 3.71 4.86
C ASP A 78 16.01 2.28 5.03
N PRO A 79 17.35 2.14 5.18
CA PRO A 79 17.97 0.84 5.41
C PRO A 79 17.42 0.15 6.67
N ASP A 80 17.02 0.90 7.69
CA ASP A 80 16.36 0.36 8.88
C ASP A 80 14.93 -0.07 8.55
N VAL A 81 14.67 -1.38 8.68
CA VAL A 81 13.37 -2.00 8.43
C VAL A 81 12.27 -1.39 9.29
N SER A 82 12.56 -1.07 10.55
CA SER A 82 11.57 -0.52 11.50
C SER A 82 11.15 0.89 11.09
N VAL A 83 12.11 1.70 10.65
CA VAL A 83 11.86 3.06 10.16
C VAL A 83 11.04 3.01 8.89
N ARG A 84 11.40 2.09 7.98
CA ARG A 84 10.69 1.85 6.74
C ARG A 84 9.22 1.49 6.98
N GLU A 85 8.99 0.62 7.95
CA GLU A 85 7.66 0.15 8.35
C GLU A 85 6.82 1.28 8.95
N ALA A 86 7.38 2.03 9.89
CA ALA A 86 6.73 3.19 10.46
C ALA A 86 6.36 4.22 9.38
N ALA A 87 7.28 4.51 8.45
CA ALA A 87 7.04 5.45 7.36
C ALA A 87 5.90 5.00 6.43
N GLN A 88 5.85 3.70 6.08
CA GLN A 88 4.77 3.14 5.27
C GLN A 88 3.41 3.28 5.95
N GLY A 89 3.32 2.99 7.25
CA GLY A 89 2.10 3.19 8.03
C GLY A 89 1.62 4.64 7.99
N VAL A 90 2.55 5.61 8.07
CA VAL A 90 2.20 7.05 8.00
C VAL A 90 1.68 7.44 6.61
N VAL A 91 2.30 6.98 5.53
CA VAL A 91 1.85 7.26 4.15
C VAL A 91 0.42 6.78 3.93
N VAL A 92 0.10 5.58 4.41
CA VAL A 92 -1.23 4.97 4.22
C VAL A 92 -2.34 5.73 4.93
N ASN A 93 -2.05 6.32 6.08
CA ASN A 93 -3.01 7.18 6.77
C ASN A 93 -3.37 8.46 5.97
N HIS A 94 -2.47 8.94 5.11
CA HIS A 94 -2.75 10.05 4.19
C HIS A 94 -3.59 9.62 2.99
N ALA A 95 -3.46 8.37 2.53
CA ALA A 95 -4.22 7.85 1.39
C ALA A 95 -5.73 7.75 1.69
N TYR A 96 -6.08 7.34 2.91
CA TYR A 96 -7.48 7.10 3.27
C TYR A 96 -8.32 8.38 3.20
N GLY A 97 -9.23 8.45 2.23
CA GLY A 97 -10.05 9.64 1.95
C GLY A 97 -9.26 10.83 1.38
N GLY A 98 -8.07 10.57 0.81
CA GLY A 98 -7.13 11.58 0.35
C GLY A 98 -7.67 12.46 -0.79
N LEU A 99 -7.21 13.71 -0.83
CA LEU A 99 -7.40 14.61 -1.97
C LEU A 99 -6.73 14.05 -3.23
N GLY A 100 -7.18 14.50 -4.41
CA GLY A 100 -6.67 14.03 -5.71
C GLY A 100 -5.13 14.03 -5.80
N PHE A 101 -4.48 15.15 -5.47
CA PHE A 101 -3.02 15.26 -5.54
C PHE A 101 -2.28 14.37 -4.51
N VAL A 102 -2.92 14.04 -3.39
CA VAL A 102 -2.36 13.11 -2.38
C VAL A 102 -2.37 11.71 -2.95
N ASN A 103 -3.50 11.31 -3.53
CA ASN A 103 -3.66 10.02 -4.18
C ASN A 103 -2.70 9.87 -5.37
N GLU A 104 -2.50 10.91 -6.17
CA GLU A 104 -1.51 10.92 -7.27
C GLU A 104 -0.08 10.63 -6.79
N LEU A 105 0.37 11.30 -5.73
CA LEU A 105 1.71 11.10 -5.17
C LEU A 105 1.91 9.69 -4.60
N ILE A 106 0.86 9.15 -3.97
CA ILE A 106 0.87 7.80 -3.42
C ILE A 106 0.86 6.76 -4.53
N ALA A 107 0.01 6.96 -5.54
CA ALA A 107 -0.07 6.15 -6.74
C ALA A 107 1.28 6.08 -7.49
N GLU A 108 2.04 7.17 -7.52
CA GLU A 108 3.38 7.21 -8.12
C GLU A 108 4.41 6.38 -7.35
N ALA A 109 4.39 6.45 -6.01
CA ALA A 109 5.42 5.82 -5.19
C ALA A 109 5.17 4.33 -4.89
N MET A 110 3.90 3.90 -4.82
CA MET A 110 3.55 2.56 -4.33
C MET A 110 3.99 1.39 -5.23
N PRO A 111 4.00 1.45 -6.58
CA PRO A 111 4.48 0.35 -7.41
C PRO A 111 5.94 -0.02 -7.12
N SER A 112 6.82 0.98 -6.99
CA SER A 112 8.23 0.76 -6.66
C SER A 112 8.39 0.13 -5.28
N GLN A 113 7.59 0.57 -4.29
CA GLN A 113 7.61 -0.03 -2.95
C GLN A 113 7.15 -1.49 -2.96
N MET A 114 6.09 -1.80 -3.72
CA MET A 114 5.61 -3.17 -3.87
C MET A 114 6.69 -4.06 -4.49
N ARG A 115 7.35 -3.58 -5.54
CA ARG A 115 8.46 -4.27 -6.19
C ARG A 115 9.60 -4.56 -5.22
N ASP A 116 10.03 -3.57 -4.45
CA ASP A 116 11.09 -3.74 -3.44
C ASP A 116 10.70 -4.78 -2.39
N LEU A 117 9.47 -4.73 -1.88
CA LEU A 117 8.96 -5.72 -0.91
C LEU A 117 8.97 -7.13 -1.49
N MET A 118 8.61 -7.28 -2.76
CA MET A 118 8.66 -8.56 -3.47
C MET A 118 10.11 -9.04 -3.65
N SER A 119 11.07 -8.15 -3.85
CA SER A 119 12.49 -8.50 -3.99
C SER A 119 13.16 -8.87 -2.66
N THR A 120 12.78 -8.26 -1.53
CA THR A 120 13.46 -8.45 -0.24
C THR A 120 13.07 -9.72 0.55
N GLY A 121 12.34 -10.66 -0.07
CA GLY A 121 11.95 -11.93 0.55
C GLY A 121 10.52 -11.93 1.10
N GLY A 122 9.56 -12.02 0.17
CA GLY A 122 8.10 -11.99 0.38
C GLY A 122 7.48 -13.11 1.24
N GLU A 123 8.25 -13.74 2.13
CA GLU A 123 7.84 -14.95 2.85
C GLU A 123 7.54 -14.74 4.34
N THR A 124 7.72 -13.52 4.87
CA THR A 124 7.34 -13.21 6.26
C THR A 124 5.94 -12.61 6.36
N GLN A 125 5.23 -12.90 7.47
CA GLN A 125 3.92 -12.30 7.77
C GLN A 125 3.96 -10.77 7.71
N ARG A 126 5.05 -10.19 8.18
CA ARG A 126 5.31 -8.75 8.20
C ARG A 126 5.43 -8.19 6.79
N THR A 127 6.17 -8.85 5.91
CA THR A 127 6.30 -8.43 4.50
C THR A 127 4.95 -8.53 3.78
N TRP A 128 4.17 -9.57 4.05
CA TRP A 128 2.83 -9.69 3.48
C TRP A 128 1.87 -8.59 3.97
N ALA A 129 1.88 -8.29 5.27
CA ALA A 129 1.09 -7.19 5.82
C ALA A 129 1.45 -5.86 5.14
N ARG A 130 2.73 -5.64 4.79
CA ARG A 130 3.19 -4.44 4.10
C ARG A 130 2.77 -4.39 2.63
N MET A 131 2.85 -5.51 1.93
CA MET A 131 2.30 -5.63 0.57
C MET A 131 0.79 -5.34 0.58
N TRP A 132 0.07 -5.88 1.56
CA TRP A 132 -1.37 -5.61 1.72
C TRP A 132 -1.67 -4.13 1.93
N VAL A 133 -0.87 -3.46 2.75
CA VAL A 133 -0.97 -2.01 2.97
C VAL A 133 -0.77 -1.20 1.68
N CYS A 134 0.11 -1.64 0.75
CA CYS A 134 0.22 -1.03 -0.57
C CYS A 134 -1.03 -1.24 -1.46
N MET A 135 -1.78 -2.32 -1.22
CA MET A 135 -2.97 -2.68 -2.02
C MET A 135 -4.28 -2.13 -1.43
N GLN A 136 -4.31 -1.80 -0.14
CA GLN A 136 -5.52 -1.47 0.63
C GLN A 136 -6.30 -0.23 0.13
N HIS A 137 -5.73 0.56 -0.78
CA HIS A 137 -6.33 1.79 -1.31
C HIS A 137 -6.46 1.79 -2.83
N PHE A 138 -6.39 0.64 -3.50
CA PHE A 138 -6.49 0.62 -4.96
C PHE A 138 -7.78 1.25 -5.49
N GLU A 139 -8.91 1.05 -4.83
CA GLU A 139 -10.17 1.70 -5.21
C GLU A 139 -10.06 3.23 -5.22
N ASP A 140 -9.41 3.80 -4.20
CA ASP A 140 -9.19 5.24 -4.07
C ASP A 140 -8.15 5.75 -5.08
N LEU A 141 -7.11 4.96 -5.34
CA LEU A 141 -5.98 5.31 -6.20
C LEU A 141 -6.26 5.08 -7.69
N LEU A 142 -7.22 4.23 -8.05
CA LEU A 142 -7.49 3.83 -9.43
C LEU A 142 -7.68 5.00 -10.39
N ARG A 143 -8.39 6.04 -9.92
CA ARG A 143 -8.65 7.25 -10.71
C ARG A 143 -7.42 8.13 -10.87
N ALA A 144 -6.49 8.08 -9.91
CA ALA A 144 -5.25 8.84 -9.93
C ALA A 144 -4.15 8.14 -10.74
N LEU A 145 -4.24 6.82 -10.92
CA LEU A 145 -3.26 6.05 -11.67
C LEU A 145 -3.36 6.36 -13.18
N THR A 146 -2.22 6.63 -13.80
CA THR A 146 -2.09 6.65 -15.25
C THR A 146 -2.18 5.23 -15.81
N LYS A 147 -2.46 5.09 -17.11
CA LYS A 147 -2.51 3.77 -17.76
C LYS A 147 -1.21 2.95 -17.57
N PRO A 148 0.00 3.50 -17.77
CA PRO A 148 1.23 2.76 -17.51
C PRO A 148 1.35 2.26 -16.06
N GLN A 149 0.95 3.07 -15.07
CA GLN A 149 0.99 2.67 -13.66
C GLN A 149 -0.02 1.57 -13.35
N ARG A 150 -1.24 1.62 -13.94
CA ARG A 150 -2.21 0.52 -13.84
C ARG A 150 -1.66 -0.79 -14.41
N GLN A 151 -1.00 -0.72 -15.56
CA GLN A 151 -0.37 -1.89 -16.17
C GLN A 151 0.74 -2.45 -15.29
N GLU A 152 1.58 -1.60 -14.70
CA GLU A 152 2.61 -2.03 -13.75
C GLU A 152 2.02 -2.74 -12.53
N TRP A 153 0.92 -2.22 -11.97
CA TRP A 153 0.20 -2.88 -10.89
C TRP A 153 -0.34 -4.24 -11.28
N VAL A 154 -0.92 -4.37 -12.47
CA VAL A 154 -1.36 -5.67 -12.99
C VAL A 154 -0.18 -6.64 -13.05
N CYS A 155 1.00 -6.23 -13.53
CA CYS A 155 2.20 -7.09 -13.51
C CYS A 155 2.55 -7.56 -12.09
N LEU A 156 2.59 -6.63 -11.13
CA LEU A 156 2.98 -6.89 -9.75
C LEU A 156 1.99 -7.84 -9.04
N LEU A 157 0.70 -7.61 -9.22
CA LEU A 157 -0.36 -8.45 -8.64
C LEU A 157 -0.36 -9.86 -9.21
N VAL A 158 -0.10 -9.97 -10.50
CA VAL A 158 0.03 -11.24 -11.18
C VAL A 158 1.26 -12.02 -10.69
N GLU A 159 2.41 -11.37 -10.53
CA GLU A 159 3.59 -11.99 -9.93
C GLU A 159 3.35 -12.40 -8.48
N LEU A 160 2.62 -11.58 -7.71
CA LEU A 160 2.23 -11.89 -6.33
C LEU A 160 1.33 -13.12 -6.26
N LEU A 161 0.33 -13.21 -7.14
CA LEU A 161 -0.56 -14.37 -7.25
C LEU A 161 0.24 -15.64 -7.59
N HIS A 162 1.20 -15.53 -8.50
CA HIS A 162 2.09 -16.65 -8.83
C HIS A 162 2.89 -17.12 -7.61
N ARG A 163 3.47 -16.19 -6.82
CA ARG A 163 4.20 -16.54 -5.59
C ARG A 163 3.29 -17.26 -4.59
N LEU A 164 2.08 -16.76 -4.36
CA LEU A 164 1.09 -17.40 -3.47
C LEU A 164 0.69 -18.82 -3.89
N GLN A 165 0.82 -19.16 -5.17
CA GLN A 165 0.49 -20.49 -5.71
C GLN A 165 1.71 -21.42 -5.77
N SER A 166 2.89 -20.88 -6.08
CA SER A 166 4.12 -21.65 -6.27
C SER A 166 4.80 -22.09 -4.97
N THR A 167 4.46 -21.48 -3.82
CA THR A 167 4.97 -21.95 -2.52
C THR A 167 4.28 -23.26 -2.12
N SER A 168 4.88 -24.39 -2.51
CA SER A 168 4.52 -25.75 -2.06
C SER A 168 4.82 -25.97 -0.58
N ALA A 169 5.72 -25.15 -0.01
CA ALA A 169 5.88 -25.04 1.43
C ALA A 169 4.70 -24.26 2.05
N PRO A 170 4.19 -24.66 3.22
CA PRO A 170 3.44 -23.74 4.05
C PRO A 170 4.31 -22.49 4.24
N LEU A 171 3.88 -21.31 3.78
CA LEU A 171 4.35 -20.07 4.40
C LEU A 171 4.14 -20.31 5.90
N ALA A 172 5.21 -20.48 6.68
CA ALA A 172 5.13 -21.06 8.02
C ALA A 172 4.17 -20.30 8.96
N TRP A 173 3.81 -19.07 8.59
CA TRP A 173 2.89 -18.18 9.29
C TRP A 173 1.45 -18.15 8.72
N ALA A 174 1.19 -18.71 7.53
CA ALA A 174 -0.11 -18.60 6.85
C ALA A 174 -0.83 -19.96 6.80
N THR A 175 -2.01 -20.02 7.41
CA THR A 175 -2.92 -21.17 7.25
C THR A 175 -3.41 -21.29 5.80
N ASN A 176 -3.82 -22.48 5.38
CA ASN A 176 -4.41 -22.71 4.05
C ASN A 176 -5.61 -21.78 3.79
N GLN A 177 -6.42 -21.50 4.82
CA GLN A 177 -7.55 -20.58 4.73
C GLN A 177 -7.09 -19.13 4.50
N LYS A 178 -6.07 -18.66 5.22
CA LYS A 178 -5.51 -17.30 5.04
C LYS A 178 -4.90 -17.14 3.64
N ARG A 179 -4.26 -18.19 3.12
CA ARG A 179 -3.74 -18.22 1.75
C ARG A 179 -4.85 -18.09 0.71
N ALA A 180 -5.92 -18.86 0.84
CA ALA A 180 -7.07 -18.78 -0.07
C ALA A 180 -7.72 -17.39 -0.05
N THR A 181 -7.86 -16.78 1.13
CA THR A 181 -8.35 -15.40 1.26
C THR A 181 -7.42 -14.41 0.58
N ASN A 182 -6.11 -14.50 0.80
CA ASN A 182 -5.13 -13.63 0.15
C ASN A 182 -5.18 -13.75 -1.38
N GLN A 183 -5.26 -14.97 -1.91
CA GLN A 183 -5.39 -15.21 -3.35
C GLN A 183 -6.66 -14.59 -3.90
N LYS A 184 -7.79 -14.78 -3.21
CA LYS A 184 -9.07 -14.17 -3.60
C LYS A 184 -8.98 -12.65 -3.64
N ASN A 185 -8.38 -12.02 -2.64
CA ASN A 185 -8.22 -10.57 -2.59
C ASN A 185 -7.39 -10.05 -3.77
N VAL A 186 -6.24 -10.68 -4.05
CA VAL A 186 -5.39 -10.29 -5.20
C VAL A 186 -6.13 -10.45 -6.53
N ILE A 187 -6.96 -11.49 -6.66
CA ILE A 187 -7.83 -11.70 -7.83
C ILE A 187 -8.88 -10.59 -7.94
N ASP A 188 -9.49 -10.18 -6.82
CA ASP A 188 -10.50 -9.11 -6.81
C ASP A 188 -9.87 -7.75 -7.17
N ASP A 189 -8.66 -7.46 -6.69
CA ASP A 189 -7.89 -6.29 -7.10
C ASP A 189 -7.55 -6.32 -8.60
N LEU A 190 -7.14 -7.46 -9.15
CA LEU A 190 -6.89 -7.61 -10.59
C LEU A 190 -8.14 -7.30 -11.44
N LYS A 191 -9.33 -7.76 -11.01
CA LYS A 191 -10.60 -7.42 -11.68
C LYS A 191 -10.85 -5.91 -11.67
N LEU A 192 -10.54 -5.25 -10.56
CA LEU A 192 -10.69 -3.81 -10.40
C LEU A 192 -9.85 -3.06 -11.44
N PHE A 193 -8.57 -3.44 -11.58
CA PHE A 193 -7.66 -2.86 -12.58
C PHE A 193 -8.09 -3.13 -14.03
N TRP A 194 -8.53 -4.36 -14.34
CA TRP A 194 -9.00 -4.68 -15.69
C TRP A 194 -10.26 -3.92 -16.10
N ARG A 195 -11.19 -3.67 -15.16
CA ARG A 195 -12.37 -2.83 -15.41
C ARG A 195 -11.97 -1.38 -15.67
N ALA A 196 -10.96 -0.87 -14.97
CA ALA A 196 -10.49 0.50 -15.12
C ALA A 196 -9.78 0.76 -16.46
N ASP A 197 -9.20 -0.25 -17.10
CA ASP A 197 -8.43 -0.09 -18.34
C ASP A 197 -9.27 -0.06 -19.63
N GLY A 198 -10.58 -0.34 -19.55
CA GLY A 198 -11.53 -0.21 -20.68
C GLY A 198 -11.34 -1.22 -21.83
N ASP A 199 -10.27 -2.02 -21.81
CA ASP A 199 -9.98 -3.13 -22.72
C ASP A 199 -9.38 -4.31 -21.91
N PRO A 200 -10.24 -5.05 -21.18
CA PRO A 200 -9.81 -6.11 -20.27
C PRO A 200 -9.17 -7.29 -21.02
N VAL A 201 -9.58 -7.53 -22.28
CA VAL A 201 -9.07 -8.63 -23.11
C VAL A 201 -7.60 -8.40 -23.47
N ARG A 202 -7.28 -7.19 -23.95
CA ARG A 202 -5.89 -6.84 -24.27
C ARG A 202 -5.01 -6.80 -23.02
N THR A 203 -5.50 -6.21 -21.93
CA THR A 203 -4.74 -6.11 -20.67
C THR A 203 -4.44 -7.49 -20.07
N CYS A 204 -5.38 -8.43 -20.19
CA CYS A 204 -5.14 -9.82 -19.79
C CYS A 204 -4.18 -10.55 -20.73
N ALA A 205 -4.26 -10.31 -22.04
CA ALA A 205 -3.29 -10.88 -22.99
C ALA A 205 -1.86 -10.41 -22.69
N ASP A 206 -1.67 -9.12 -22.42
CA ASP A 206 -0.39 -8.52 -22.04
C ASP A 206 0.12 -9.09 -20.71
N ALA A 207 -0.72 -9.16 -19.68
CA ALA A 207 -0.39 -9.77 -18.39
C ALA A 207 -0.05 -11.27 -18.52
N THR A 208 -0.78 -12.01 -19.37
CA THR A 208 -0.51 -13.42 -19.67
C THR A 208 0.80 -13.59 -20.40
N GLN A 209 1.13 -12.69 -21.34
CA GLN A 209 2.40 -12.70 -22.05
C GLN A 209 3.56 -12.39 -21.11
N GLN A 210 3.41 -11.44 -20.20
CA GLN A 210 4.41 -11.12 -19.17
C GLN A 210 4.60 -12.27 -18.19
N LEU A 211 3.52 -12.93 -17.76
CA LEU A 211 3.59 -14.18 -16.98
C LEU A 211 4.36 -15.27 -17.70
N ARG A 212 4.07 -15.49 -18.99
CA ARG A 212 4.79 -16.47 -19.81
C ARG A 212 6.27 -16.14 -19.93
N ALA A 213 6.62 -14.85 -20.07
CA ALA A 213 8.00 -14.39 -20.08
C ALA A 213 8.71 -14.61 -18.74
N LEU A 214 7.99 -14.49 -17.62
CA LEU A 214 8.50 -14.70 -16.27
C LEU A 214 8.58 -16.19 -15.86
N THR A 215 7.89 -17.11 -16.55
CA THR A 215 7.78 -18.52 -16.10
C THR A 215 8.13 -19.54 -17.18
N ARG A 216 9.32 -20.15 -17.07
CA ARG A 216 9.58 -21.54 -17.48
C ARG A 216 9.20 -22.52 -16.36
N HIS A 217 8.05 -22.35 -15.70
CA HIS A 217 7.70 -23.05 -14.46
C HIS A 217 6.47 -23.98 -14.58
N PRO A 218 6.39 -25.12 -13.86
CA PRO A 218 5.40 -26.19 -14.11
C PRO A 218 3.94 -25.86 -13.74
N ASN A 219 3.67 -24.80 -12.97
CA ASN A 219 2.33 -24.48 -12.45
C ASN A 219 1.59 -23.39 -13.24
N PHE A 220 2.10 -23.02 -14.42
CA PHE A 220 1.53 -21.98 -15.28
C PHE A 220 0.07 -22.24 -15.66
N GLU A 221 -0.32 -23.50 -15.81
CA GLU A 221 -1.67 -23.86 -16.28
C GLU A 221 -2.77 -23.54 -15.25
N GLY A 222 -2.47 -23.60 -13.95
CA GLY A 222 -3.40 -23.22 -12.88
C GLY A 222 -3.60 -21.70 -12.75
N VAL A 223 -2.54 -20.91 -12.94
CA VAL A 223 -2.64 -19.45 -13.03
C VAL A 223 -3.46 -19.09 -14.28
N ARG A 224 -3.15 -19.72 -15.41
CA ARG A 224 -3.81 -19.49 -16.69
C ARG A 224 -5.30 -19.81 -16.66
N GLN A 225 -5.71 -20.93 -16.06
CA GLN A 225 -7.13 -21.29 -15.92
C GLN A 225 -7.89 -20.32 -15.03
N ASN A 226 -7.29 -19.84 -13.93
CA ASN A 226 -7.90 -18.81 -13.08
C ASN A 226 -8.00 -17.46 -13.83
N LEU A 227 -6.99 -17.08 -14.60
CA LEU A 227 -7.05 -15.86 -15.43
C LEU A 227 -8.12 -15.97 -16.53
N TYR A 228 -8.27 -17.13 -17.18
CA TYR A 228 -9.30 -17.34 -18.20
C TYR A 228 -10.72 -17.45 -17.62
N SER A 229 -10.90 -18.05 -16.43
CA SER A 229 -12.21 -18.07 -15.77
C SER A 229 -12.64 -16.68 -15.31
N LEU A 230 -11.69 -15.78 -15.05
CA LEU A 230 -11.93 -14.37 -14.73
C LEU A 230 -12.37 -13.52 -15.94
N LEU A 231 -12.08 -13.97 -17.17
CA LEU A 231 -12.48 -13.33 -18.43
C LEU A 231 -13.84 -13.79 -18.96
N ALA A 232 -14.43 -14.84 -18.39
CA ALA A 232 -15.71 -15.42 -18.83
C ALA A 232 -16.95 -14.75 -18.18
N CYS A 233 -16.73 -13.68 -17.39
CA CYS A 233 -17.76 -12.82 -16.80
C CYS A 233 -17.74 -11.43 -17.46
#